data_AF-A0A925H2K5-F1
#
_entry.id   AF-A0A925H2K5-F1
#
_cell.length_a   1.000
_cell.length_b   1.000
_cell.length_c   1.000
_cell.angle_alpha   90.00
_cell.angle_beta   90.00
_cell.angle_gamma   90.00
#
_symmetry.space_group_name_H-M   'P 1'
#
loop_
_entity.id
_entity.type
_entity.pdbx_description
1 polymer ?
#
loop_
_entity_poly.entity_id
_entity_poly.type
_entity_poly.pdbx_seq_one_letter_code
_entity_poly.pdbx_strand_id
1 'polypeptide(L)'
;QLDYDDQKTRRFIRRAWGNSWGVFLKCDTRLETLRRHLRRFLVVRDPQGSQLMFRYYDPRVLRVYLPTCTTEELQTVFGPVESFCLEEDENSHTLLEFGFDQKQLVTTRFDKLDNVAAQK
;
A
#
# COMPACT_ATOMS: atom_id res chain seq x y z
N GLN A 1 -5.50 -2.49 -14.56
CA GLN A 1 -4.46 -1.47 -14.31
C GLN A 1 -5.16 -0.14 -14.27
N LEU A 2 -4.96 0.65 -13.21
CA LEU A 2 -5.57 1.97 -13.13
C LEU A 2 -4.74 2.91 -14.00
N ASP A 3 -5.39 3.52 -14.98
CA ASP A 3 -4.79 4.59 -15.77
C ASP A 3 -5.04 5.91 -15.06
N TYR A 4 -3.98 6.67 -14.79
CA TYR A 4 -4.04 7.95 -14.07
C TYR A 4 -4.87 9.00 -14.84
N ASP A 5 -4.86 8.94 -16.18
CA ASP A 5 -5.56 9.89 -17.03
C ASP A 5 -7.03 9.53 -17.28
N ASP A 6 -7.46 8.35 -16.85
CA ASP A 6 -8.87 7.97 -16.90
C ASP A 6 -9.68 8.72 -15.83
N GLN A 7 -10.72 9.44 -16.27
CA GLN A 7 -11.60 10.20 -15.38
C GLN A 7 -12.31 9.32 -14.35
N LYS A 8 -12.56 8.03 -14.65
CA LYS A 8 -13.21 7.12 -13.71
C LYS A 8 -12.23 6.69 -12.62
N THR A 9 -10.97 6.44 -12.96
CA THR A 9 -9.88 6.24 -11.98
C THR A 9 -9.80 7.42 -11.01
N ARG A 10 -9.75 8.66 -11.53
CA ARG A 10 -9.68 9.87 -10.69
C ARG A 10 -10.89 10.02 -9.76
N ARG A 11 -12.10 9.73 -10.26
CA ARG A 11 -13.34 9.78 -9.46
C ARG A 11 -13.38 8.68 -8.40
N PHE A 12 -12.87 7.49 -8.72
CA PHE A 12 -12.77 6.36 -7.80
C PHE A 12 -11.80 6.69 -6.67
N ILE A 13 -10.59 7.16 -6.99
CA ILE A 13 -9.57 7.55 -6.00
C ILE A 13 -10.13 8.62 -5.06
N ARG A 14 -10.78 9.66 -5.60
CA ARG A 14 -11.38 10.73 -4.77
C ARG A 14 -12.47 10.26 -3.80
N ARG A 15 -13.17 9.17 -4.11
CA ARG A 15 -14.21 8.59 -3.23
C ARG A 15 -13.64 7.59 -2.24
N ALA A 16 -12.63 6.83 -2.67
CA ALA A 16 -11.90 5.92 -1.81
C ALA A 16 -11.15 6.68 -0.71
N TRP A 17 -10.61 7.87 -1.06
CA TRP A 17 -9.81 8.68 -0.17
C TRP A 17 -10.54 9.12 1.10
N GLY A 18 -9.96 8.82 2.26
CA GLY A 18 -10.45 9.15 3.60
C GLY A 18 -11.42 8.13 4.19
N ASN A 19 -11.75 7.05 3.45
CA ASN A 19 -12.68 6.02 3.88
C ASN A 19 -12.02 4.67 4.14
N SER A 20 -10.68 4.58 4.10
CA SER A 20 -9.94 3.32 4.30
C SER A 20 -10.38 2.18 3.35
N TRP A 21 -10.71 2.50 2.09
CA TRP A 21 -11.21 1.51 1.14
C TRP A 21 -10.15 0.51 0.66
N GLY A 22 -8.88 0.86 0.75
CA GLY A 22 -7.82 0.03 0.23
C GLY A 22 -6.45 0.70 0.27
N VAL A 23 -5.47 0.01 -0.29
CA VAL A 23 -4.14 0.55 -0.60
C VAL A 23 -3.90 0.47 -2.11
N PHE A 24 -3.12 1.41 -2.62
CA PHE A 24 -2.59 1.36 -3.98
C PHE A 24 -1.20 0.74 -3.96
N LEU A 25 -0.86 0.01 -5.02
CA LEU A 25 0.45 -0.61 -5.15
C LEU A 25 1.09 -0.15 -6.46
N LYS A 26 2.36 0.21 -6.38
CA LYS A 26 3.21 0.47 -7.55
C LYS A 26 4.06 -0.77 -7.81
N CYS A 27 4.10 -1.23 -9.06
CA CYS A 27 4.94 -2.35 -9.48
C CYS A 27 5.15 -2.37 -10.99
N ASP A 28 6.37 -2.71 -11.42
CA ASP A 28 6.69 -3.04 -12.82
C ASP A 28 6.54 -4.55 -13.09
N THR A 29 5.37 -5.11 -12.76
CA THR A 29 5.07 -6.52 -13.07
C THR A 29 3.65 -6.70 -13.58
N ARG A 30 3.40 -7.84 -14.23
CA ARG A 30 2.05 -8.20 -14.68
C ARG A 30 1.14 -8.44 -13.47
N LEU A 31 -0.12 -8.03 -13.59
CA LEU A 31 -1.13 -8.18 -12.53
C LEU A 31 -1.26 -9.63 -12.02
N GLU A 32 -1.07 -10.63 -12.89
CA GLU A 32 -1.11 -12.04 -12.49
C GLU A 32 0.02 -12.40 -11.51
N THR A 33 1.25 -11.94 -11.79
CA THR A 33 2.42 -12.14 -10.92
C THR A 33 2.19 -11.46 -9.58
N LEU A 34 1.73 -10.20 -9.60
CA LEU A 34 1.39 -9.45 -8.40
C LEU A 34 0.32 -10.18 -7.58
N ARG A 35 -0.76 -10.63 -8.22
CA ARG A 35 -1.85 -11.35 -7.54
C ARG A 35 -1.37 -12.65 -6.92
N ARG A 36 -0.49 -13.38 -7.59
CA ARG A 36 0.10 -14.62 -7.09
C ARG A 36 0.99 -14.37 -5.87
N HIS A 37 1.77 -13.29 -5.89
CA HIS A 37 2.56 -12.82 -4.76
C HIS A 37 1.67 -12.50 -3.56
N LEU A 38 0.71 -11.58 -3.74
CA LEU A 38 -0.16 -11.11 -2.65
C LEU A 38 -1.00 -12.22 -2.01
N ARG A 39 -1.45 -13.21 -2.80
CA ARG A 39 -2.23 -14.35 -2.28
C ARG A 39 -1.49 -15.18 -1.25
N ARG A 40 -0.16 -15.16 -1.21
CA ARG A 40 0.64 -15.91 -0.24
C ARG A 40 0.49 -15.37 1.18
N PHE A 41 0.17 -14.08 1.32
CA PHE A 41 0.09 -13.43 2.63
C PHE A 41 -1.31 -13.52 3.25
N LEU A 42 -2.35 -13.86 2.48
CA LEU A 42 -3.75 -13.78 2.93
C LEU A 42 -4.05 -14.62 4.17
N VAL A 43 -3.30 -15.69 4.42
CA VAL A 43 -3.48 -16.56 5.59
C VAL A 43 -2.15 -16.65 6.34
N VAL A 44 -2.12 -16.09 7.53
CA VAL A 44 -1.01 -16.22 8.48
C VAL A 44 -1.43 -17.14 9.62
N ARG A 45 -0.47 -17.76 10.31
CA ARG A 45 -0.74 -18.54 11.53
C ARG A 45 -0.23 -17.78 12.73
N ASP A 46 -1.04 -17.72 13.77
CA ASP A 46 -0.57 -17.23 15.07
C ASP A 46 0.35 -18.29 15.74
N PRO A 47 1.02 -17.95 16.86
CA PRO A 47 1.87 -18.90 17.60
C PRO A 47 1.12 -20.12 18.14
N GLN A 48 -0.21 -20.07 18.24
CA GLN A 48 -1.08 -21.17 18.68
C GLN A 48 -1.58 -22.03 17.51
N GLY A 49 -1.20 -21.69 16.26
CA GLY A 49 -1.57 -22.40 15.05
C GLY A 49 -2.92 -21.97 14.44
N SER A 50 -3.59 -20.97 15.00
CA SER A 50 -4.85 -20.45 14.45
C SER A 50 -4.58 -19.69 13.16
N GLN A 51 -5.41 -19.93 12.14
CA GLN A 51 -5.34 -19.19 10.88
C GLN A 51 -5.98 -17.81 11.04
N LEU A 52 -5.21 -16.77 10.76
CA LEU A 52 -5.65 -15.38 10.72
C LEU A 52 -5.61 -14.88 9.27
N MET A 53 -6.63 -14.10 8.90
CA MET A 53 -6.66 -13.46 7.59
C MET A 53 -5.88 -12.15 7.65
N PHE A 54 -4.74 -12.09 6.96
CA PHE A 54 -3.96 -10.86 6.88
C PHE A 54 -4.57 -9.93 5.84
N ARG A 55 -5.18 -8.85 6.33
CA ARG A 55 -5.82 -7.82 5.52
C ARG A 55 -4.78 -6.84 5.00
N TYR A 56 -3.87 -7.31 4.13
CA TYR A 56 -2.84 -6.47 3.51
C TYR A 56 -3.44 -5.29 2.73
N TYR A 57 -4.72 -5.34 2.38
CA TYR A 57 -5.39 -4.26 1.67
C TYR A 57 -5.99 -3.20 2.60
N ASP A 58 -6.06 -3.44 3.92
CA ASP A 58 -6.58 -2.46 4.88
C ASP A 58 -5.45 -1.49 5.27
N PRO A 59 -5.58 -0.18 4.97
CA PRO A 59 -4.53 0.78 5.29
C PRO A 59 -4.25 0.85 6.80
N ARG A 60 -5.27 0.66 7.65
CA ARG A 60 -5.08 0.65 9.12
C ARG A 60 -4.18 -0.49 9.57
N VAL A 61 -4.24 -1.63 8.88
CA VAL A 61 -3.40 -2.81 9.17
C VAL A 61 -1.99 -2.62 8.63
N LEU A 62 -1.84 -2.17 7.37
CA LEU A 62 -0.51 -1.97 6.78
C LEU A 62 0.31 -0.89 7.49
N ARG A 63 -0.33 0.21 7.95
CA ARG A 63 0.35 1.28 8.70
C ARG A 63 1.05 0.79 9.95
N VAL A 64 0.46 -0.17 10.66
CA VAL A 64 1.04 -0.70 11.91
C VAL A 64 1.96 -1.89 11.65
N TYR A 65 1.69 -2.66 10.60
CA TYR A 65 2.44 -3.88 10.32
C TYR A 65 3.79 -3.62 9.67
N LEU A 66 3.86 -2.84 8.57
CA LEU A 66 5.11 -2.64 7.83
C LEU A 66 6.26 -2.07 8.69
N PRO A 67 6.03 -1.09 9.59
CA PRO A 67 7.09 -0.58 10.46
C PRO A 67 7.64 -1.59 11.48
N THR A 68 6.90 -2.68 11.75
CA THR A 68 7.31 -3.74 12.69
C THR A 68 8.10 -4.87 12.02
N CYS A 69 8.13 -4.90 10.68
CA CYS A 69 8.77 -5.96 9.93
C CYS A 69 10.30 -5.89 10.03
N THR A 70 10.95 -7.05 10.11
CA THR A 70 12.41 -7.16 9.89
C THR A 70 12.75 -6.92 8.43
N THR A 71 14.04 -6.72 8.12
CA THR A 71 14.51 -6.57 6.73
C THR A 71 14.13 -7.77 5.86
N GLU A 72 14.21 -8.99 6.39
CA GLU A 72 13.85 -10.22 5.68
C GLU A 72 12.34 -10.32 5.43
N GLU A 73 11.53 -9.89 6.40
CA GLU A 73 10.08 -9.81 6.26
C GLU A 73 9.70 -8.75 5.23
N LEU A 74 10.33 -7.57 5.25
CA LEU A 74 10.14 -6.53 4.25
C LEU A 74 10.50 -7.03 2.85
N GLN A 75 11.63 -7.72 2.69
CA GLN A 75 12.02 -8.31 1.43
C GLN A 75 10.98 -9.30 0.91
N THR A 76 10.39 -10.08 1.82
CA THR A 76 9.32 -11.02 1.49
C THR A 76 8.03 -10.30 1.10
N VAL A 77 7.60 -9.30 1.86
CA VAL A 77 6.36 -8.55 1.63
C VAL A 77 6.43 -7.74 0.34
N PHE A 78 7.51 -7.00 0.14
CA PHE A 78 7.69 -6.17 -1.05
C PHE A 78 7.81 -7.05 -2.29
N GLY A 79 8.70 -8.03 -2.35
CA GLY A 79 8.83 -8.91 -3.52
C GLY A 79 8.85 -8.11 -4.84
N PRO A 80 7.83 -8.21 -5.74
CA PRO A 80 7.72 -7.43 -6.97
C PRO A 80 7.07 -6.03 -6.80
N VAL A 81 6.64 -5.67 -5.60
CA VAL A 81 6.03 -4.37 -5.27
C VAL A 81 7.14 -3.34 -5.04
N GLU A 82 7.05 -2.20 -5.72
CA GLU A 82 7.94 -1.06 -5.51
C GLU A 82 7.51 -0.25 -4.28
N SER A 83 6.21 0.05 -4.18
CA SER A 83 5.67 0.81 -3.06
C SER A 83 4.20 0.53 -2.77
N PHE A 84 3.83 0.73 -1.50
CA PHE A 84 2.45 0.74 -1.02
C PHE A 84 2.03 2.17 -0.70
N CYS A 85 0.96 2.64 -1.33
CA CYS A 85 0.41 3.98 -1.16
C CYS A 85 -0.92 3.90 -0.42
N LEU A 86 -1.04 4.61 0.70
CA LEU A 86 -2.23 4.58 1.55
C LEU A 86 -2.41 5.86 2.37
N GLU A 87 -3.60 6.05 2.92
CA GLU A 87 -3.93 7.19 3.78
C GLU A 87 -3.19 7.12 5.13
N GLU A 88 -2.78 8.25 5.70
CA GLU A 88 -2.14 8.30 7.03
C GLU A 88 -3.14 8.08 8.18
N ASP A 89 -4.37 8.60 8.08
CA ASP A 89 -5.44 8.39 9.04
C ASP A 89 -6.83 8.51 8.38
N GLU A 90 -7.89 8.31 9.17
CA GLU A 90 -9.25 8.61 8.74
C GLU A 90 -9.48 10.12 8.74
N ASN A 91 -9.88 10.66 7.58
CA ASN A 91 -10.07 12.08 7.29
C ASN A 91 -8.81 12.88 6.93
N SER A 92 -7.61 12.29 7.00
CA SER A 92 -6.40 12.96 6.51
C SER A 92 -6.38 13.09 4.98
N HIS A 93 -5.82 14.20 4.55
CA HIS A 93 -5.48 14.48 3.16
C HIS A 93 -4.02 14.10 2.83
N THR A 94 -3.35 13.39 3.73
CA THR A 94 -1.97 12.96 3.63
C THR A 94 -1.89 11.54 3.09
N LEU A 95 -1.12 11.37 2.03
CA LEU A 95 -0.73 10.08 1.46
C LEU A 95 0.59 9.64 2.10
N LEU A 96 0.62 8.41 2.59
CA LEU A 96 1.85 7.69 2.92
C LEU A 96 2.21 6.78 1.77
N GLU A 97 3.47 6.84 1.35
CA GLU A 97 4.10 5.85 0.49
C GLU A 97 5.15 5.09 1.29
N PHE A 98 4.97 3.78 1.41
CA PHE A 98 5.97 2.87 1.93
C PHE A 98 6.76 2.24 0.78
N GLY A 99 8.06 2.49 0.74
CA GLY A 99 9.03 1.84 -0.14
C GLY A 99 9.99 0.94 0.65
N PHE A 100 10.80 0.17 -0.06
CA PHE A 100 11.86 -0.65 0.53
C PHE A 100 13.16 -0.47 -0.26
N ASP A 101 14.21 0.02 0.40
CA ASP A 101 15.53 0.29 -0.22
C ASP A 101 16.47 -0.93 -0.20
N GLN A 102 15.92 -2.13 0.04
CA GLN A 102 16.63 -3.39 0.29
C GLN A 102 17.30 -3.53 1.67
N LYS A 103 17.21 -2.50 2.54
CA LYS A 103 17.75 -2.55 3.90
C LYS A 103 16.68 -2.23 4.93
N GLN A 104 15.84 -1.24 4.64
CA GLN A 104 14.85 -0.71 5.57
C GLN A 104 13.59 -0.22 4.86
N LEU A 105 12.52 -0.07 5.63
CA LEU A 105 11.32 0.59 5.19
C LEU A 105 11.59 2.08 5.00
N VAL A 106 11.30 2.59 3.80
CA VAL A 106 11.34 4.03 3.49
C VAL A 106 9.91 4.54 3.53
N THR A 107 9.67 5.64 4.24
CA THR A 107 8.33 6.26 4.30
C THR A 107 8.39 7.67 3.74
N THR A 108 7.56 7.94 2.73
CA THR A 108 7.38 9.28 2.16
C THR A 108 5.97 9.77 2.45
N ARG A 109 5.86 11.04 2.86
CA ARG A 109 4.57 11.70 3.12
C ARG A 109 4.30 12.72 2.02
N PHE A 110 3.07 12.73 1.51
CA PHE A 110 2.60 13.73 0.56
C PHE A 110 1.34 14.39 1.11
N ASP A 111 1.42 15.70 1.35
CA ASP A 111 0.27 16.49 1.75
C ASP A 111 -0.45 17.03 0.52
N LYS A 112 -1.79 17.03 0.55
CA LYS A 112 -2.64 17.52 -0.55
C LYS A 112 -2.41 18.99 -0.91
N LEU A 113 -1.64 19.75 -0.11
CA LEU A 113 -1.26 21.13 -0.39
C LEU A 113 -0.17 21.26 -1.47
N ASP A 114 0.54 20.19 -1.83
CA ASP A 114 1.70 20.30 -2.73
C ASP A 114 1.40 20.06 -4.23
N ASN A 115 0.18 19.69 -4.61
CA ASN A 115 -0.14 19.29 -5.99
C ASN A 115 -0.95 20.30 -6.83
N VAL A 116 -1.04 21.57 -6.41
CA VAL A 116 -1.61 22.64 -7.26
C VAL A 116 -0.52 23.46 -7.96
N ALA A 117 0.76 23.33 -7.58
CA ALA A 117 1.83 24.18 -8.11
C ALA A 117 2.65 23.56 -9.28
N ALA A 118 2.51 22.26 -9.57
CA ALA A 118 3.37 21.58 -10.56
C ALA A 118 2.73 21.36 -11.95
N GLN A 119 1.62 22.04 -12.25
CA GLN A 119 1.05 22.08 -13.60
C GLN A 119 0.71 23.52 -13.98
N LYS A 120 1.75 24.27 -14.31
CA LYS A 120 1.71 25.40 -15.23
C LYS A 120 2.78 25.19 -16.29
#